data_AF-A0A6A6V918-F1
#
_entry.id   AF-A0A6A6V918-F1
#
_cell.length_a   1.000
_cell.length_b   1.000
_cell.length_c   1.000
_cell.angle_alpha   90.00
_cell.angle_beta   90.00
_cell.angle_gamma   90.00
#
_symmetry.space_group_name_H-M   'P 1'
#
loop_
_entity.id
_entity.type
_entity.pdbx_description
1 polymer ?
#
loop_
_entity_poly.entity_id
_entity_poly.type
_entity_poly.pdbx_seq_one_letter_code
_entity_poly.pdbx_strand_id
1 'polypeptide(L)'
;MNNDDVGFEPEEEWQEHIDEWYSKNWDTDDSDSESDEDDHPPEELYLAMKYVQLLYPNTAKYPSTLPHTTPKEKVKTIYAPGDGYTAGLGANMRDDVFWDAGYAWYGGCGRYKFAFPERLRDHSGWKDFQGDEQRRTNFGACAGHTIPAITKYQINLGENLDAHQFKAIGNPHIAVLTAGLWDFGFRNLINDCILGPLGTANCDNTLNDIEGKLNDEHKDENKKQFKRLLAHLVVGGRLATDLEKPEEFQVFVGTYIPPFAETGDDHPCKDVSWNLWGDTIKLHKEFRGRVNAMVNNVNTIIKESADEFKKWGVFYVDSYNEEFKKKNALFCDKVDNVDGWDNYPLQYAFRQNIGNQTRLWSGWSDWTDRGKDGHYQGNPHPIVEREGLEADKTFVTRGREQLMKDMGLSDSEREDLVKGKKNLPDLMNPKITDEREKINDVKALQLFFSRLEPSDDGDVNAIRGLFREDMYLRAFHPKGEAVDWMANSFFKVITDNREKP
;
A
#
# COMPACT_ATOMS: atom_id res chain seq x y z
N MET A 1 0.48 -13.90 15.89
CA MET A 1 0.23 -14.51 14.57
C MET A 1 1.43 -14.18 13.73
N ASN A 2 2.40 -15.10 13.69
CA ASN A 2 3.52 -15.02 12.78
C ASN A 2 2.95 -15.21 11.38
N ASN A 3 3.07 -14.20 10.53
CA ASN A 3 2.69 -14.28 9.12
C ASN A 3 3.84 -14.79 8.24
N ASP A 4 4.97 -15.20 8.85
CA ASP A 4 6.22 -15.44 8.13
C ASP A 4 6.57 -16.94 7.98
N ASP A 5 5.67 -17.87 8.34
CA ASP A 5 5.95 -19.33 8.29
C ASP A 5 4.92 -20.13 7.47
N VAL A 6 4.37 -19.52 6.42
CA VAL A 6 3.70 -20.29 5.37
C VAL A 6 4.32 -19.87 4.06
N GLY A 7 5.55 -20.33 3.83
CA GLY A 7 6.07 -20.50 2.48
C GLY A 7 5.04 -21.26 1.69
N PHE A 8 4.36 -20.57 0.78
CA PHE A 8 3.61 -21.22 -0.27
C PHE A 8 4.66 -21.55 -1.32
N GLU A 9 5.38 -22.65 -1.10
CA GLU A 9 6.01 -23.32 -2.22
C GLU A 9 4.86 -23.98 -2.98
N PRO A 10 4.54 -23.58 -4.23
CA PRO A 10 3.93 -24.52 -5.15
C PRO A 10 5.07 -25.48 -5.52
N GLU A 11 5.47 -26.33 -4.57
CA GLU A 11 6.75 -27.05 -4.61
C GLU A 11 6.65 -28.16 -5.67
N GLU A 12 7.12 -27.83 -6.87
CA GLU A 12 7.46 -28.67 -8.04
C GLU A 12 6.39 -29.58 -8.65
N GLU A 13 5.62 -30.32 -7.85
CA GLU A 13 4.68 -31.36 -8.30
C GLU A 13 3.53 -30.79 -9.15
N TRP A 14 3.14 -29.54 -8.90
CA TRP A 14 2.11 -28.86 -9.69
C TRP A 14 2.63 -28.30 -11.00
N GLN A 15 3.87 -27.80 -11.01
CA GLN A 15 4.47 -27.21 -12.21
C GLN A 15 4.74 -28.30 -13.25
N GLU A 16 5.22 -29.49 -12.83
CA GLU A 16 5.40 -30.63 -13.75
C GLU A 16 4.08 -31.10 -14.37
N HIS A 17 2.99 -31.20 -13.60
CA HIS A 17 1.68 -31.56 -14.16
C HIS A 17 1.08 -30.48 -15.06
N ILE A 18 1.43 -29.21 -14.84
CA ILE A 18 1.05 -28.09 -15.69
C ILE A 18 1.82 -28.16 -17.02
N ASP A 19 3.14 -28.31 -16.98
CA ASP A 19 4.02 -28.36 -18.15
C ASP A 19 3.76 -29.62 -18.99
N GLU A 20 3.51 -30.77 -18.33
CA GLU A 20 3.10 -32.01 -18.98
C GLU A 20 1.71 -31.90 -19.64
N TRP A 21 0.78 -31.14 -19.05
CA TRP A 21 -0.52 -30.90 -19.68
C TRP A 21 -0.41 -29.92 -20.85
N TYR A 22 0.35 -28.84 -20.71
CA TYR A 22 0.61 -27.88 -21.79
C TYR A 22 1.23 -28.58 -22.99
N SER A 23 2.28 -29.37 -22.78
CA SER A 23 2.91 -30.15 -23.86
C SER A 23 2.00 -31.23 -24.47
N LYS A 24 1.08 -31.84 -23.71
CA LYS A 24 0.20 -32.92 -24.21
C LYS A 24 -1.06 -32.44 -24.91
N ASN A 25 -1.57 -31.28 -24.55
CA ASN A 25 -2.86 -30.81 -25.06
C ASN A 25 -2.69 -29.65 -26.05
N TRP A 26 -1.56 -28.97 -26.02
CA TRP A 26 -1.22 -27.87 -26.93
C TRP A 26 -0.05 -28.34 -27.78
N ASP A 27 -0.40 -29.01 -28.88
CA ASP A 27 0.53 -29.46 -29.92
C ASP A 27 1.05 -28.23 -30.66
N THR A 28 2.36 -27.98 -30.62
CA THR A 28 3.02 -26.90 -31.39
C THR A 28 3.18 -27.25 -32.88
N ASP A 29 2.55 -28.33 -33.34
CA ASP A 29 2.81 -28.96 -34.63
C ASP A 29 1.94 -28.48 -35.81
N ASP A 30 1.03 -27.52 -35.63
CA ASP A 30 0.40 -26.81 -36.76
C ASP A 30 1.24 -25.58 -37.17
N SER A 31 2.46 -25.85 -37.65
CA SER A 31 3.45 -24.86 -38.06
C SER A 31 3.19 -24.18 -39.41
N ASP A 32 1.98 -24.21 -39.98
CA ASP A 32 1.72 -23.73 -41.35
C ASP A 32 0.50 -22.79 -41.50
N SER A 33 -0.14 -22.35 -40.42
CA SER A 33 -1.10 -21.23 -40.49
C SER A 33 -0.53 -19.98 -39.82
N GLU A 34 -0.16 -18.99 -40.64
CA GLU A 34 0.03 -17.58 -40.26
C GLU A 34 -1.30 -16.95 -39.75
N SER A 35 -2.01 -17.62 -38.84
CA SER A 35 -3.18 -17.07 -38.15
C SER A 35 -2.71 -16.48 -36.83
N ASP A 36 -2.56 -15.16 -36.80
CA ASP A 36 -2.43 -14.26 -35.65
C ASP A 36 -2.10 -14.97 -34.31
N GLU A 37 -0.80 -15.10 -33.99
CA GLU A 37 -0.27 -15.55 -32.67
C GLU A 37 -0.84 -14.74 -31.47
N ASP A 38 -1.55 -13.63 -31.74
CA ASP A 38 -2.13 -12.69 -30.77
C ASP A 38 -3.45 -13.14 -30.11
N ASP A 39 -4.00 -14.32 -30.45
CA ASP A 39 -5.31 -14.78 -29.95
C ASP A 39 -5.26 -15.72 -28.73
N HIS A 40 -4.08 -16.11 -28.25
CA HIS A 40 -3.97 -17.03 -27.11
C HIS A 40 -4.10 -16.34 -25.74
N PRO A 41 -4.85 -16.93 -24.77
CA PRO A 41 -4.86 -16.44 -23.40
C PRO A 41 -3.49 -16.58 -22.74
N PRO A 42 -3.09 -15.65 -21.84
CA PRO A 42 -1.83 -15.77 -21.11
C PRO A 42 -1.85 -17.05 -20.28
N GLU A 43 -0.69 -17.70 -20.15
CA GLU A 43 -0.56 -18.95 -19.41
C GLU A 43 -1.17 -18.85 -18.00
N GLU A 44 -0.92 -17.74 -17.31
CA GLU A 44 -1.40 -17.50 -15.96
C GLU A 44 -2.93 -17.50 -15.85
N LEU A 45 -3.64 -17.08 -16.91
CA LEU A 45 -5.11 -17.12 -16.94
C LEU A 45 -5.62 -18.55 -16.92
N TYR A 46 -5.00 -19.42 -17.70
CA TYR A 46 -5.34 -20.84 -17.74
C TYR A 46 -5.03 -21.54 -16.40
N LEU A 47 -3.88 -21.23 -15.79
CA LEU A 47 -3.51 -21.75 -14.47
C LEU A 47 -4.51 -21.34 -13.39
N ALA A 48 -4.92 -20.07 -13.38
CA ALA A 48 -5.94 -19.58 -12.46
C ALA A 48 -7.28 -20.32 -12.65
N MET A 49 -7.68 -20.64 -13.88
CA MET A 49 -8.89 -21.42 -14.14
C MET A 49 -8.84 -22.82 -13.55
N LYS A 50 -7.73 -23.54 -13.78
CA LYS A 50 -7.52 -24.87 -13.19
C LYS A 50 -7.55 -24.81 -11.67
N TYR A 51 -6.85 -23.85 -11.09
CA TYR A 51 -6.81 -23.66 -9.64
C TYR A 51 -8.22 -23.45 -9.06
N VAL A 52 -9.00 -22.54 -9.64
CA VAL A 52 -10.36 -22.27 -9.16
C VAL A 52 -11.29 -23.47 -9.37
N GLN A 53 -11.17 -24.19 -10.48
CA GLN A 53 -11.94 -25.41 -10.73
C GLN A 53 -11.64 -26.51 -9.69
N LEU A 54 -10.38 -26.63 -9.26
CA LEU A 54 -9.97 -27.57 -8.20
C LEU A 54 -10.53 -27.18 -6.83
N LEU A 55 -10.52 -25.89 -6.51
CA LEU A 55 -11.07 -25.40 -5.24
C LEU A 55 -12.60 -25.50 -5.19
N TYR A 56 -13.27 -25.35 -6.34
CA TYR A 56 -14.72 -25.29 -6.43
C TYR A 56 -15.28 -26.22 -7.51
N PRO A 57 -15.10 -27.56 -7.38
CA PRO A 57 -15.43 -28.52 -8.43
C PRO A 57 -16.93 -28.61 -8.77
N ASN A 58 -17.79 -28.04 -7.92
CA ASN A 58 -19.25 -28.07 -8.05
C ASN A 58 -19.83 -26.74 -8.54
N THR A 59 -19.02 -25.78 -9.01
CA THR A 59 -19.55 -24.54 -9.60
C THR A 59 -20.24 -24.84 -10.92
N ALA A 60 -21.51 -24.46 -11.05
CA ALA A 60 -22.28 -24.66 -12.28
C ALA A 60 -21.78 -23.79 -13.45
N LYS A 61 -20.97 -22.76 -13.18
CA LYS A 61 -20.34 -21.91 -14.18
C LYS A 61 -18.90 -22.37 -14.43
N TYR A 62 -18.52 -22.50 -15.69
CA TYR A 62 -17.12 -22.65 -16.09
C TYR A 62 -16.47 -21.27 -16.23
N PRO A 63 -15.22 -21.10 -15.77
CA PRO A 63 -14.53 -19.85 -15.98
C PRO A 63 -14.27 -19.62 -17.47
N SER A 64 -14.49 -18.39 -17.92
CA SER A 64 -14.30 -18.00 -19.33
C SER A 64 -12.89 -17.45 -19.54
N THR A 65 -12.14 -18.00 -20.50
CA THR A 65 -10.91 -17.39 -21.06
C THR A 65 -11.18 -16.40 -22.19
N LEU A 66 -12.46 -16.19 -22.56
CA LEU A 66 -12.78 -15.38 -23.72
C LEU A 66 -12.25 -13.95 -23.57
N PRO A 67 -11.85 -13.30 -24.67
CA PRO A 67 -11.55 -11.88 -24.66
C PRO A 67 -12.69 -11.07 -24.04
N HIS A 68 -12.32 -9.98 -23.39
CA HIS A 68 -13.27 -9.04 -22.82
C HIS A 68 -14.19 -8.46 -23.90
N THR A 69 -15.45 -8.25 -23.52
CA THR A 69 -16.40 -7.50 -24.34
C THR A 69 -16.86 -6.26 -23.60
N THR A 70 -17.06 -5.16 -24.33
CA THR A 70 -17.43 -3.89 -23.73
C THR A 70 -18.75 -4.02 -22.98
N PRO A 71 -18.78 -3.71 -21.67
CA PRO A 71 -19.98 -3.95 -20.87
C PRO A 71 -21.09 -2.96 -21.19
N LYS A 72 -22.31 -3.46 -21.19
CA LYS A 72 -23.54 -2.64 -21.35
C LYS A 72 -24.31 -2.51 -20.06
N GLU A 73 -24.12 -3.44 -19.14
CA GLU A 73 -24.79 -3.42 -17.86
C GLU A 73 -24.24 -2.34 -16.93
N LYS A 74 -25.12 -1.79 -16.09
CA LYS A 74 -24.76 -0.82 -15.05
C LYS A 74 -23.88 -1.46 -14.00
N VAL A 75 -22.87 -0.75 -13.50
CA VAL A 75 -22.07 -1.18 -12.35
C VAL A 75 -22.93 -1.08 -11.08
N LYS A 76 -23.26 -2.21 -10.44
CA LYS A 76 -23.99 -2.29 -9.17
C LYS A 76 -23.06 -2.66 -8.01
N THR A 77 -22.06 -3.50 -8.27
CA THR A 77 -21.13 -4.00 -7.27
C THR A 77 -19.69 -3.75 -7.72
N ILE A 78 -18.92 -3.08 -6.87
CA ILE A 78 -17.47 -2.87 -7.01
C ILE A 78 -16.79 -3.82 -6.05
N TYR A 79 -15.94 -4.73 -6.52
CA TYR A 79 -15.06 -5.51 -5.66
C TYR A 79 -13.76 -4.74 -5.44
N ALA A 80 -13.31 -4.62 -4.19
CA ALA A 80 -12.12 -3.85 -3.84
C ALA A 80 -11.13 -4.70 -3.03
N PRO A 81 -10.41 -5.65 -3.66
CA PRO A 81 -9.26 -6.31 -3.06
C PRO A 81 -8.05 -5.37 -3.08
N GLY A 82 -7.00 -5.72 -2.36
CA GLY A 82 -5.73 -5.02 -2.43
C GLY A 82 -5.03 -4.90 -1.08
N ASP A 83 -4.01 -4.06 -1.09
CA ASP A 83 -3.16 -3.75 0.05
C ASP A 83 -3.64 -2.50 0.83
N GLY A 84 -2.72 -1.88 1.58
CA GLY A 84 -3.00 -0.70 2.39
C GLY A 84 -3.46 0.53 1.60
N TYR A 85 -3.04 0.68 0.35
CA TYR A 85 -3.48 1.78 -0.52
C TYR A 85 -4.97 1.63 -0.89
N THR A 86 -5.41 0.39 -1.18
CA THR A 86 -6.83 0.13 -1.46
C THR A 86 -7.68 0.14 -0.20
N ALA A 87 -7.15 -0.37 0.91
CA ALA A 87 -7.82 -0.29 2.22
C ALA A 87 -7.99 1.17 2.69
N GLY A 88 -7.25 2.10 2.09
CA GLY A 88 -7.26 3.52 2.44
C GLY A 88 -6.67 3.75 3.82
N LEU A 89 -5.57 3.07 4.13
CA LEU A 89 -4.94 3.16 5.44
C LEU A 89 -4.60 4.62 5.78
N GLY A 90 -5.29 5.17 6.77
CA GLY A 90 -5.15 6.57 7.13
C GLY A 90 -5.97 7.55 6.30
N ALA A 91 -6.80 7.13 5.34
CA ALA A 91 -7.45 8.05 4.38
C ALA A 91 -8.16 9.26 5.01
N ASN A 92 -8.65 9.13 6.25
CA ASN A 92 -9.26 10.22 7.02
C ASN A 92 -8.88 10.16 8.53
N MET A 93 -9.82 9.79 9.41
CA MET A 93 -9.63 9.76 10.86
C MET A 93 -9.70 8.34 11.43
N ARG A 94 -9.19 8.13 12.66
CA ARG A 94 -9.17 6.81 13.31
C ARG A 94 -10.57 6.17 13.43
N ASP A 95 -11.62 6.97 13.64
CA ASP A 95 -12.99 6.46 13.76
C ASP A 95 -13.66 6.17 12.40
N ASP A 96 -12.94 6.41 11.31
CA ASP A 96 -13.37 6.13 9.95
C ASP A 96 -13.13 4.67 9.54
N VAL A 97 -12.39 3.89 10.34
CA VAL A 97 -12.21 2.45 10.13
C VAL A 97 -13.56 1.75 10.24
N PHE A 98 -13.85 0.86 9.30
CA PHE A 98 -14.98 -0.05 9.43
C PHE A 98 -14.76 -0.98 10.61
N TRP A 99 -15.77 -1.07 11.49
CA TRP A 99 -15.72 -1.88 12.70
C TRP A 99 -15.29 -3.33 12.43
N ASP A 100 -15.83 -3.94 11.37
CA ASP A 100 -15.55 -5.32 10.97
C ASP A 100 -14.14 -5.55 10.40
N ALA A 101 -13.49 -4.49 9.92
CA ALA A 101 -12.11 -4.57 9.43
C ALA A 101 -11.10 -4.60 10.57
N GLY A 102 -11.44 -4.00 11.71
CA GLY A 102 -10.50 -3.75 12.80
C GLY A 102 -9.33 -2.85 12.39
N TYR A 103 -8.58 -2.38 13.37
CA TYR A 103 -7.41 -1.56 13.10
C TYR A 103 -6.23 -2.41 12.60
N ALA A 104 -5.50 -1.90 11.59
CA ALA A 104 -4.36 -2.59 11.00
C ALA A 104 -3.30 -3.01 12.04
N TRP A 105 -3.05 -2.15 13.03
CA TRP A 105 -2.06 -2.42 14.07
C TRP A 105 -2.47 -3.55 15.04
N TYR A 106 -3.76 -3.88 15.14
CA TYR A 106 -4.22 -5.07 15.88
C TYR A 106 -4.25 -6.35 15.01
N GLY A 107 -3.72 -6.30 13.79
CA GLY A 107 -3.85 -7.38 12.80
C GLY A 107 -5.21 -7.39 12.10
N GLY A 108 -5.98 -6.31 12.19
CA GLY A 108 -7.13 -6.07 11.33
C GLY A 108 -6.71 -5.66 9.91
N CYS A 109 -7.68 -5.51 9.02
CA CYS A 109 -7.45 -5.09 7.65
C CYS A 109 -7.38 -3.58 7.46
N GLY A 110 -7.83 -2.78 8.44
CA GLY A 110 -7.75 -1.33 8.38
C GLY A 110 -8.43 -0.74 7.15
N ARG A 111 -9.68 -1.16 6.86
CA ARG A 111 -10.48 -0.60 5.78
C ARG A 111 -11.16 0.69 6.26
N TYR A 112 -10.89 1.80 5.58
CA TYR A 112 -11.41 3.12 5.92
C TYR A 112 -12.61 3.48 5.05
N LYS A 113 -13.65 4.10 5.62
CA LYS A 113 -14.83 4.57 4.87
C LYS A 113 -14.50 5.67 3.87
N PHE A 114 -13.37 6.36 4.06
CA PHE A 114 -12.87 7.38 3.15
C PHE A 114 -11.89 6.84 2.10
N ALA A 115 -11.64 5.53 2.03
CA ALA A 115 -10.76 4.90 1.04
C ALA A 115 -11.26 5.11 -0.41
N PHE A 116 -10.35 5.08 -1.38
CA PHE A 116 -10.71 5.40 -2.78
C PHE A 116 -11.80 4.51 -3.37
N PRO A 117 -11.95 3.21 -3.02
CA PRO A 117 -13.07 2.41 -3.53
C PRO A 117 -14.42 2.91 -3.04
N GLU A 118 -14.48 3.43 -1.80
CA GLU A 118 -15.70 4.02 -1.23
C GLU A 118 -15.99 5.38 -1.87
N ARG A 119 -14.95 6.20 -2.07
CA ARG A 119 -15.07 7.47 -2.82
C ARG A 119 -15.52 7.22 -4.27
N LEU A 120 -15.03 6.15 -4.89
CA LEU A 120 -15.45 5.70 -6.22
C LEU A 120 -16.91 5.25 -6.21
N ARG A 121 -17.36 4.44 -5.24
CA ARG A 121 -18.78 4.04 -5.10
C ARG A 121 -19.70 5.25 -5.07
N ASP A 122 -19.32 6.28 -4.31
CA ASP A 122 -20.10 7.50 -4.08
C ASP A 122 -19.81 8.62 -5.10
N HIS A 123 -19.01 8.33 -6.14
CA HIS A 123 -18.58 9.33 -7.11
C HIS A 123 -19.78 9.91 -7.87
N SER A 124 -19.96 11.24 -7.83
CA SER A 124 -21.15 11.91 -8.40
C SER A 124 -21.36 11.67 -9.90
N GLY A 125 -20.28 11.49 -10.67
CA GLY A 125 -20.35 11.24 -12.12
C GLY A 125 -21.09 9.95 -12.50
N TRP A 126 -21.27 9.03 -11.55
CA TRP A 126 -22.07 7.83 -11.74
C TRP A 126 -23.52 8.10 -12.12
N LYS A 127 -24.11 9.18 -11.58
CA LYS A 127 -25.48 9.60 -11.91
C LYS A 127 -25.60 9.97 -13.38
N ASP A 128 -24.63 10.72 -13.89
CA ASP A 128 -24.62 11.15 -15.29
C ASP A 128 -24.28 10.00 -16.25
N PHE A 129 -23.47 9.04 -15.80
CA PHE A 129 -23.06 7.89 -16.59
C PHE A 129 -24.16 6.82 -16.69
N GLN A 130 -24.76 6.40 -15.57
CA GLN A 130 -25.70 5.26 -15.56
C GLN A 130 -26.94 5.46 -14.66
N GLY A 131 -27.19 6.68 -14.18
CA GLY A 131 -28.35 7.04 -13.36
C GLY A 131 -28.16 6.88 -11.85
N ASP A 132 -29.25 7.15 -11.11
CA ASP A 132 -29.32 7.28 -9.64
C ASP A 132 -29.28 5.95 -8.86
N GLU A 133 -28.94 4.83 -9.50
CA GLU A 133 -28.85 3.54 -8.82
C GLU A 133 -27.73 3.55 -7.78
N GLN A 134 -28.01 3.02 -6.59
CA GLN A 134 -27.00 2.84 -5.55
C GLN A 134 -26.03 1.72 -5.94
N ARG A 135 -24.76 1.94 -5.63
CA ARG A 135 -23.68 0.96 -5.77
C ARG A 135 -23.31 0.43 -4.41
N ARG A 136 -22.80 -0.79 -4.36
CA ARG A 136 -22.16 -1.36 -3.18
C ARG A 136 -20.69 -1.65 -3.45
N THR A 137 -19.89 -1.58 -2.39
CA THR A 137 -18.50 -2.04 -2.41
C THR A 137 -18.40 -3.35 -1.65
N ASN A 138 -17.92 -4.39 -2.32
CA ASN A 138 -17.46 -5.61 -1.70
C ASN A 138 -16.00 -5.39 -1.29
N PHE A 139 -15.80 -4.83 -0.09
CA PHE A 139 -14.51 -4.27 0.33
C PHE A 139 -13.59 -5.33 0.96
N GLY A 140 -12.78 -5.99 0.11
CA GLY A 140 -11.90 -7.12 0.48
C GLY A 140 -10.47 -6.74 0.88
N ALA A 141 -10.05 -5.50 0.64
CA ALA A 141 -8.68 -5.05 0.85
C ALA A 141 -8.22 -5.18 2.32
N CYS A 142 -6.91 -5.32 2.48
CA CYS A 142 -6.29 -5.52 3.78
C CYS A 142 -4.88 -4.93 3.82
N ALA A 143 -4.64 -4.01 4.77
CA ALA A 143 -3.34 -3.41 4.97
C ALA A 143 -2.25 -4.45 5.28
N GLY A 144 -1.08 -4.29 4.67
CA GLY A 144 0.05 -5.19 4.83
C GLY A 144 -0.01 -6.48 4.00
N HIS A 145 -1.07 -6.70 3.22
CA HIS A 145 -1.13 -7.87 2.34
C HIS A 145 -0.23 -7.72 1.12
N THR A 146 0.55 -8.78 0.86
CA THR A 146 1.33 -9.02 -0.36
C THR A 146 0.45 -9.65 -1.44
N ILE A 147 0.96 -9.76 -2.67
CA ILE A 147 0.25 -10.42 -3.79
C ILE A 147 -0.23 -11.84 -3.40
N PRO A 148 0.60 -12.74 -2.82
CA PRO A 148 0.16 -14.07 -2.41
C PRO A 148 -0.96 -14.01 -1.36
N ALA A 149 -0.89 -13.06 -0.42
CA ALA A 149 -1.91 -12.88 0.60
C ALA A 149 -3.24 -12.37 0.01
N ILE A 150 -3.20 -11.49 -0.99
CA ILE A 150 -4.39 -11.05 -1.73
C ILE A 150 -5.03 -12.26 -2.43
N THR A 151 -4.26 -13.02 -3.20
CA THR A 151 -4.76 -14.19 -3.93
C THR A 151 -5.40 -15.22 -3.00
N LYS A 152 -4.73 -15.52 -1.89
CA LYS A 152 -5.19 -16.54 -0.93
C LYS A 152 -6.43 -16.13 -0.15
N TYR A 153 -6.46 -14.90 0.37
CA TYR A 153 -7.46 -14.51 1.36
C TYR A 153 -8.61 -13.69 0.76
N GLN A 154 -8.35 -12.91 -0.28
CA GLN A 154 -9.33 -11.94 -0.77
C GLN A 154 -10.12 -12.49 -1.96
N ILE A 155 -9.53 -13.31 -2.85
CA ILE A 155 -10.16 -13.77 -4.12
C ILE A 155 -11.03 -15.03 -3.92
N ASN A 156 -11.60 -15.24 -2.74
CA ASN A 156 -12.44 -16.40 -2.46
C ASN A 156 -13.86 -16.21 -3.01
N LEU A 157 -14.42 -17.26 -3.61
CA LEU A 157 -15.82 -17.26 -4.04
C LEU A 157 -16.75 -17.39 -2.83
N GLY A 158 -17.96 -16.83 -2.96
CA GLY A 158 -18.99 -16.93 -1.94
C GLY A 158 -19.64 -15.58 -1.63
N GLU A 159 -20.55 -15.61 -0.64
CA GLU A 159 -21.27 -14.42 -0.21
C GLU A 159 -20.35 -13.44 0.52
N ASN A 160 -20.48 -12.16 0.18
CA ASN A 160 -19.78 -11.09 0.88
C ASN A 160 -20.51 -10.80 2.20
N LEU A 161 -19.93 -11.27 3.31
CA LEU A 161 -20.49 -11.11 4.66
C LEU A 161 -19.64 -10.14 5.48
N ASP A 162 -20.28 -9.16 6.11
CA ASP A 162 -19.61 -8.18 6.98
C ASP A 162 -18.92 -8.83 8.19
N ALA A 163 -19.38 -10.00 8.64
CA ALA A 163 -18.73 -10.72 9.72
C ALA A 163 -17.35 -11.29 9.34
N HIS A 164 -17.02 -11.39 8.05
CA HIS A 164 -15.77 -11.96 7.59
C HIS A 164 -14.67 -10.90 7.52
N GLN A 165 -13.55 -11.15 8.19
CA GLN A 165 -12.37 -10.30 8.10
C GLN A 165 -11.90 -10.14 6.64
N PHE A 166 -11.87 -11.26 5.91
CA PHE A 166 -11.58 -11.31 4.48
C PHE A 166 -12.89 -11.52 3.72
N LYS A 167 -13.40 -10.46 3.11
CA LYS A 167 -14.68 -10.51 2.42
C LYS A 167 -14.53 -11.27 1.10
N ALA A 168 -15.42 -12.24 0.86
CA ALA A 168 -15.48 -12.95 -0.42
C ALA A 168 -15.85 -12.00 -1.57
N ILE A 169 -15.57 -12.43 -2.80
CA ILE A 169 -15.80 -11.66 -4.02
C ILE A 169 -17.28 -11.23 -4.14
N GLY A 170 -18.22 -12.06 -3.72
CA GLY A 170 -19.66 -11.80 -3.83
C GLY A 170 -20.13 -11.90 -5.28
N ASN A 171 -20.65 -10.81 -5.82
CA ASN A 171 -21.19 -10.76 -7.18
C ASN A 171 -20.80 -9.41 -7.82
N PRO A 172 -19.58 -9.30 -8.36
CA PRO A 172 -18.99 -8.04 -8.80
C PRO A 172 -19.25 -7.76 -10.28
N HIS A 173 -19.30 -6.49 -10.66
CA HIS A 173 -19.26 -6.09 -12.09
C HIS A 173 -17.87 -5.59 -12.49
N ILE A 174 -17.15 -5.00 -11.52
CA ILE A 174 -15.77 -4.56 -11.68
C ILE A 174 -14.98 -4.91 -10.41
N ALA A 175 -13.67 -5.04 -10.54
CA ALA A 175 -12.72 -4.99 -9.42
C ALA A 175 -11.81 -3.77 -9.53
N VAL A 176 -11.46 -3.16 -8.40
CA VAL A 176 -10.49 -2.05 -8.31
C VAL A 176 -9.46 -2.36 -7.23
N LEU A 177 -8.17 -2.19 -7.52
CA LEU A 177 -7.12 -2.52 -6.54
C LEU A 177 -5.79 -1.79 -6.75
N THR A 178 -4.96 -1.87 -5.72
CA THR A 178 -3.51 -1.64 -5.68
C THR A 178 -2.86 -2.86 -5.01
N ALA A 179 -1.69 -3.29 -5.48
CA ALA A 179 -0.97 -4.43 -4.94
C ALA A 179 0.52 -4.40 -5.31
N GLY A 180 1.36 -5.01 -4.46
CA GLY A 180 2.76 -5.31 -4.78
C GLY A 180 3.86 -4.56 -4.04
N LEU A 181 3.64 -3.35 -3.48
CA LEU A 181 4.75 -2.64 -2.79
C LEU A 181 5.40 -3.48 -1.69
N TRP A 182 4.59 -4.21 -0.92
CA TRP A 182 5.11 -5.05 0.17
C TRP A 182 5.90 -6.26 -0.31
N ASP A 183 5.56 -6.81 -1.48
CA ASP A 183 6.29 -7.93 -2.10
C ASP A 183 7.74 -7.55 -2.41
N PHE A 184 7.99 -6.28 -2.75
CA PHE A 184 9.32 -5.77 -3.07
C PHE A 184 10.11 -5.26 -1.86
N GLY A 185 9.61 -5.42 -0.63
CA GLY A 185 10.38 -5.05 0.56
C GLY A 185 10.23 -3.59 1.02
N PHE A 186 9.26 -2.83 0.50
CA PHE A 186 9.01 -1.45 0.98
C PHE A 186 8.69 -1.37 2.48
N ARG A 187 8.28 -2.47 3.12
CA ARG A 187 8.11 -2.54 4.58
C ARG A 187 9.44 -2.29 5.26
N ASN A 188 10.47 -2.97 4.79
CA ASN A 188 11.82 -2.82 5.30
C ASN A 188 12.35 -1.43 4.96
N LEU A 189 12.04 -0.84 3.80
CA LEU A 189 12.41 0.54 3.50
C LEU A 189 11.85 1.53 4.54
N ILE A 190 10.55 1.42 4.85
CA ILE A 190 9.94 2.26 5.89
C ILE A 190 10.62 2.02 7.24
N ASN A 191 10.86 0.75 7.59
CA ASN A 191 11.45 0.39 8.88
C ASN A 191 12.90 0.82 9.02
N ASP A 192 13.76 0.52 8.04
CA ASP A 192 15.21 0.62 8.17
C ASP A 192 15.75 1.98 7.73
N CYS A 193 15.02 2.69 6.87
CA CYS A 193 15.47 3.97 6.32
C CYS A 193 14.63 5.16 6.78
N ILE A 194 13.29 5.03 6.78
CA ILE A 194 12.41 6.18 7.01
C ILE A 194 12.17 6.42 8.48
N LEU A 195 11.61 5.44 9.19
CA LEU A 195 11.24 5.56 10.60
C LEU A 195 12.33 5.04 11.53
N GLY A 196 13.11 4.05 11.07
CA GLY A 196 14.26 3.53 11.80
C GLY A 196 13.93 3.00 13.19
N PRO A 197 12.77 2.39 13.52
CA PRO A 197 12.40 2.21 14.92
C PRO A 197 13.27 1.15 15.62
N LEU A 198 14.02 0.33 14.86
CA LEU A 198 15.05 -0.58 15.37
C LEU A 198 16.47 -0.08 15.13
N GLY A 199 16.67 1.15 14.64
CA GLY A 199 17.95 1.63 14.12
C GLY A 199 17.92 1.73 12.59
N THR A 200 18.96 2.36 12.04
CA THR A 200 19.08 2.59 10.58
C THR A 200 20.36 2.03 10.00
N ALA A 201 21.08 1.17 10.73
CA ALA A 201 22.35 0.62 10.24
C ALA A 201 22.17 -0.26 9.00
N ASN A 202 20.94 -0.76 8.75
CA ASN A 202 20.61 -1.62 7.61
C ASN A 202 20.09 -0.86 6.39
N CYS A 203 19.92 0.47 6.44
CA CYS A 203 19.23 1.20 5.38
C CYS A 203 19.81 0.95 3.98
N ASP A 204 21.14 1.06 3.81
CA ASP A 204 21.76 0.85 2.49
C ASP A 204 21.59 -0.58 1.97
N ASN A 205 21.69 -1.59 2.86
CA ASN A 205 21.43 -2.97 2.49
C ASN A 205 19.98 -3.17 2.04
N THR A 206 19.04 -2.56 2.74
CA THR A 206 17.62 -2.61 2.40
C THR A 206 17.34 -1.91 1.08
N LEU A 207 17.91 -0.73 0.82
CA LEU A 207 17.75 -0.06 -0.47
C LEU A 207 18.34 -0.91 -1.61
N ASN A 208 19.53 -1.49 -1.42
CA ASN A 208 20.18 -2.33 -2.43
C ASN A 208 19.41 -3.63 -2.68
N ASP A 209 18.82 -4.26 -1.65
CA ASP A 209 17.98 -5.45 -1.79
C ASP A 209 16.73 -5.17 -2.63
N ILE A 210 16.06 -4.04 -2.37
CA ILE A 210 14.88 -3.63 -3.13
C ILE A 210 15.25 -3.30 -4.58
N GLU A 211 16.35 -2.56 -4.80
CA GLU A 211 16.86 -2.27 -6.14
C GLU A 211 17.24 -3.54 -6.90
N GLY A 212 17.88 -4.50 -6.21
CA GLY A 212 18.21 -5.81 -6.77
C GLY A 212 16.95 -6.57 -7.20
N LYS A 213 15.92 -6.61 -6.35
CA LYS A 213 14.63 -7.24 -6.69
C LYS A 213 13.91 -6.58 -7.86
N LEU A 214 14.14 -5.29 -8.07
CA LEU A 214 13.47 -4.48 -9.11
C LEU A 214 14.34 -4.25 -10.36
N ASN A 215 15.49 -4.91 -10.45
CA ASN A 215 16.36 -4.80 -11.62
C ASN A 215 15.74 -5.55 -12.83
N ASP A 216 16.35 -5.35 -14.00
CA ASP A 216 15.86 -5.97 -15.24
C ASP A 216 15.96 -7.52 -15.21
N GLU A 217 16.88 -8.09 -14.43
CA GLU A 217 17.07 -9.55 -14.33
C GLU A 217 15.89 -10.25 -13.64
N HIS A 218 15.27 -9.60 -12.65
CA HIS A 218 14.13 -10.15 -11.89
C HIS A 218 12.77 -9.67 -12.39
N LYS A 219 12.75 -8.70 -13.32
CA LYS A 219 11.52 -8.05 -13.80
C LYS A 219 10.48 -9.05 -14.33
N ASP A 220 10.89 -10.04 -15.11
CA ASP A 220 9.96 -11.01 -15.71
C ASP A 220 9.30 -11.92 -14.67
N GLU A 221 10.05 -12.38 -13.66
CA GLU A 221 9.48 -13.17 -12.56
C GLU A 221 8.51 -12.34 -11.72
N ASN A 222 8.86 -11.08 -11.44
CA ASN A 222 7.98 -10.15 -10.74
C ASN A 222 6.69 -9.89 -11.55
N LYS A 223 6.80 -9.72 -12.87
CA LYS A 223 5.64 -9.61 -13.77
C LYS A 223 4.80 -10.88 -13.73
N LYS A 224 5.41 -12.07 -13.72
CA LYS A 224 4.70 -13.36 -13.61
C LYS A 224 3.86 -13.42 -12.33
N GLN A 225 4.39 -12.95 -11.20
CA GLN A 225 3.65 -12.88 -9.94
C GLN A 225 2.41 -11.96 -10.04
N PHE A 226 2.55 -10.78 -10.66
CA PHE A 226 1.42 -9.88 -10.90
C PHE A 226 0.41 -10.45 -11.89
N LYS A 227 0.87 -11.07 -12.99
CA LYS A 227 -0.01 -11.73 -13.97
C LYS A 227 -0.84 -12.83 -13.33
N ARG A 228 -0.25 -13.62 -12.43
CA ARG A 228 -0.98 -14.60 -11.61
C ARG A 228 -2.09 -13.94 -10.79
N LEU A 229 -1.83 -12.81 -10.12
CA LEU A 229 -2.86 -12.07 -9.39
C LEU A 229 -4.01 -11.61 -10.30
N LEU A 230 -3.67 -10.96 -11.42
CA LEU A 230 -4.63 -10.44 -12.39
C LEU A 230 -5.48 -11.57 -12.98
N ALA A 231 -4.85 -12.69 -13.33
CA ALA A 231 -5.52 -13.91 -13.78
C ALA A 231 -6.54 -14.43 -12.75
N HIS A 232 -6.15 -14.54 -11.47
CA HIS A 232 -7.07 -14.98 -10.41
C HIS A 232 -8.24 -14.02 -10.22
N LEU A 233 -8.02 -12.70 -10.32
CA LEU A 233 -9.09 -11.70 -10.25
C LEU A 233 -10.06 -11.82 -11.43
N VAL A 234 -9.53 -11.93 -12.66
CA VAL A 234 -10.35 -12.11 -13.87
C VAL A 234 -11.18 -13.37 -13.77
N VAL A 235 -10.57 -14.52 -13.47
CA VAL A 235 -11.25 -15.82 -13.36
C VAL A 235 -12.28 -15.81 -12.22
N GLY A 236 -11.86 -15.38 -11.03
CA GLY A 236 -12.74 -15.34 -9.85
C GLY A 236 -13.92 -14.38 -10.03
N GLY A 237 -13.68 -13.20 -10.60
CA GLY A 237 -14.73 -12.23 -10.91
C GLY A 237 -15.72 -12.74 -11.94
N ARG A 238 -15.24 -13.32 -13.05
CA ARG A 238 -16.09 -13.93 -14.10
C ARG A 238 -16.94 -15.09 -13.59
N LEU A 239 -16.44 -15.86 -12.62
CA LEU A 239 -17.21 -16.93 -12.00
C LEU A 239 -18.26 -16.40 -11.01
N ALA A 240 -17.91 -15.36 -10.27
CA ALA A 240 -18.74 -14.79 -9.21
C ALA A 240 -19.85 -13.86 -9.75
N THR A 241 -19.62 -13.23 -10.90
CA THR A 241 -20.52 -12.21 -11.46
C THR A 241 -21.88 -12.76 -11.91
N ASP A 242 -22.91 -11.93 -11.85
CA ASP A 242 -24.27 -12.17 -12.37
C ASP A 242 -24.53 -11.47 -13.70
N LEU A 243 -23.52 -10.82 -14.28
CA LEU A 243 -23.59 -10.27 -15.64
C LEU A 243 -24.07 -11.35 -16.61
N GLU A 244 -24.86 -10.94 -17.61
CA GLU A 244 -25.34 -11.81 -18.69
C GLU A 244 -24.15 -12.48 -19.41
N LYS A 245 -23.07 -11.71 -19.55
CA LYS A 245 -21.80 -12.12 -20.14
C LYS A 245 -20.67 -11.98 -19.11
N PRO A 246 -20.13 -13.09 -18.58
CA PRO A 246 -19.02 -13.05 -17.64
C PRO A 246 -17.82 -12.23 -18.14
N GLU A 247 -17.50 -12.30 -19.42
CA GLU A 247 -16.40 -11.56 -20.06
C GLU A 247 -16.56 -10.03 -20.04
N GLU A 248 -17.72 -9.50 -19.62
CA GLU A 248 -17.93 -8.08 -19.33
C GLU A 248 -17.38 -7.67 -17.94
N PHE A 249 -16.98 -8.61 -17.09
CA PHE A 249 -16.26 -8.29 -15.85
C PHE A 249 -14.90 -7.64 -16.15
N GLN A 250 -14.58 -6.57 -15.43
CA GLN A 250 -13.35 -5.78 -15.64
C GLN A 250 -12.55 -5.64 -14.35
N VAL A 251 -11.23 -5.57 -14.45
CA VAL A 251 -10.30 -5.28 -13.35
C VAL A 251 -9.58 -3.97 -13.65
N PHE A 252 -9.58 -3.05 -12.69
CA PHE A 252 -8.85 -1.79 -12.78
C PHE A 252 -7.75 -1.79 -11.73
N VAL A 253 -6.49 -1.72 -12.16
CA VAL A 253 -5.32 -1.78 -11.28
C VAL A 253 -4.63 -0.43 -11.23
N GLY A 254 -4.53 0.11 -10.02
CA GLY A 254 -3.87 1.36 -9.71
C GLY A 254 -2.38 1.19 -9.48
N THR A 255 -1.67 2.29 -9.63
CA THR A 255 -0.25 2.48 -9.30
C THR A 255 -0.03 2.98 -7.88
N TYR A 256 1.24 3.07 -7.51
CA TYR A 256 1.68 3.79 -6.33
C TYR A 256 2.19 5.19 -6.69
N ILE A 257 2.08 6.12 -5.74
CA ILE A 257 2.51 7.50 -5.93
C ILE A 257 3.98 7.60 -5.51
N PRO A 258 4.90 8.05 -6.37
CA PRO A 258 6.27 8.34 -5.96
C PRO A 258 6.24 9.37 -4.83
N PRO A 259 6.78 9.07 -3.64
CA PRO A 259 6.49 9.86 -2.46
C PRO A 259 7.12 11.26 -2.48
N PHE A 260 8.20 11.47 -3.24
CA PHE A 260 9.00 12.69 -3.16
C PHE A 260 8.96 13.52 -4.45
N ALA A 261 9.00 14.83 -4.31
CA ALA A 261 9.27 15.76 -5.39
C ALA A 261 10.73 15.68 -5.85
N GLU A 262 10.96 15.83 -7.15
CA GLU A 262 12.32 15.92 -7.73
C GLU A 262 12.87 17.34 -7.54
N THR A 263 13.41 17.63 -6.36
CA THR A 263 14.05 18.93 -6.06
C THR A 263 15.56 18.81 -5.92
N GLY A 264 16.29 19.88 -6.27
CA GLY A 264 17.76 19.93 -6.24
C GLY A 264 18.37 19.89 -4.83
N ASP A 265 19.69 19.80 -4.75
CA ASP A 265 20.46 19.68 -3.49
C ASP A 265 20.47 20.95 -2.65
N ASP A 266 20.00 22.07 -3.19
CA ASP A 266 19.80 23.31 -2.43
C ASP A 266 18.42 23.36 -1.75
N HIS A 267 17.59 22.33 -1.94
CA HIS A 267 16.26 22.27 -1.33
C HIS A 267 16.36 21.96 0.18
N PRO A 268 15.60 22.65 1.04
CA PRO A 268 15.62 22.44 2.51
C PRO A 268 15.26 21.01 2.95
N CYS A 269 14.61 20.25 2.09
CA CYS A 269 14.33 18.82 2.30
C CYS A 269 15.59 17.97 2.51
N LYS A 270 16.76 18.41 2.02
CA LYS A 270 18.00 17.64 2.13
C LYS A 270 18.43 17.33 3.56
N ASP A 271 18.00 18.14 4.52
CA ASP A 271 18.36 18.02 5.92
C ASP A 271 17.22 17.40 6.76
N VAL A 272 16.11 17.01 6.13
CA VAL A 272 14.97 16.37 6.81
C VAL A 272 15.31 14.92 7.13
N SER A 273 14.95 14.45 8.32
CA SER A 273 14.96 13.03 8.69
C SER A 273 13.68 12.69 9.44
N TRP A 274 13.15 11.50 9.18
CA TRP A 274 12.01 10.93 9.91
C TRP A 274 12.41 9.78 10.82
N ASN A 275 13.70 9.54 11.02
CA ASN A 275 14.17 8.47 11.90
C ASN A 275 13.89 8.80 13.37
N LEU A 276 13.40 7.80 14.12
CA LEU A 276 13.21 7.86 15.57
C LEU A 276 14.50 8.19 16.32
N TRP A 277 15.63 7.61 15.94
CA TRP A 277 16.87 7.66 16.72
C TRP A 277 17.77 8.83 16.40
N GLY A 278 17.52 9.60 15.36
CA GLY A 278 18.36 10.75 15.04
C GLY A 278 18.19 11.23 13.61
N ASP A 279 19.21 11.93 13.15
CA ASP A 279 19.25 12.62 11.86
C ASP A 279 20.15 11.87 10.87
N THR A 280 20.31 10.56 11.05
CA THR A 280 21.28 9.71 10.35
C THR A 280 20.94 9.54 8.87
N ILE A 281 19.69 9.19 8.59
CA ILE A 281 19.18 9.04 7.23
C ILE A 281 18.45 10.33 6.89
N LYS A 282 19.08 11.11 6.01
CA LYS A 282 18.50 12.33 5.48
C LYS A 282 17.73 12.05 4.20
N LEU A 283 16.63 12.76 3.99
CA LEU A 283 15.84 12.72 2.76
C LEU A 283 16.50 13.57 1.66
N HIS A 284 17.82 13.42 1.49
CA HIS A 284 18.57 14.11 0.45
C HIS A 284 18.15 13.65 -0.94
N LYS A 285 18.55 14.41 -1.97
CA LYS A 285 18.10 14.20 -3.36
C LYS A 285 18.36 12.77 -3.85
N GLU A 286 19.54 12.22 -3.60
CA GLU A 286 19.87 10.85 -3.99
C GLU A 286 18.97 9.82 -3.31
N PHE A 287 18.77 9.90 -1.98
CA PHE A 287 17.84 9.01 -1.29
C PHE A 287 16.43 9.09 -1.88
N ARG A 288 15.89 10.29 -2.07
CA ARG A 288 14.55 10.51 -2.66
C ARG A 288 14.47 9.96 -4.08
N GLY A 289 15.51 10.18 -4.88
CA GLY A 289 15.63 9.66 -6.24
C GLY A 289 15.59 8.14 -6.28
N ARG A 290 16.33 7.47 -5.39
CA ARG A 290 16.31 6.00 -5.25
C ARG A 290 14.92 5.48 -4.90
N VAL A 291 14.27 6.02 -3.87
CA VAL A 291 12.92 5.59 -3.47
C VAL A 291 11.91 5.81 -4.59
N ASN A 292 11.91 6.97 -5.24
CA ASN A 292 11.03 7.24 -6.37
C ASN A 292 11.28 6.29 -7.55
N ALA A 293 12.54 6.00 -7.87
CA ALA A 293 12.90 5.05 -8.92
C ALA A 293 12.37 3.64 -8.61
N MET A 294 12.50 3.17 -7.37
CA MET A 294 11.92 1.88 -6.96
C MET A 294 10.40 1.86 -7.14
N VAL A 295 9.68 2.92 -6.71
CA VAL A 295 8.22 3.01 -6.90
C VAL A 295 7.86 3.00 -8.40
N ASN A 296 8.61 3.73 -9.22
CA ASN A 296 8.41 3.77 -10.67
C ASN A 296 8.67 2.41 -11.33
N ASN A 297 9.67 1.64 -10.86
CA ASN A 297 9.92 0.29 -11.35
C ASN A 297 8.77 -0.66 -11.01
N VAL A 298 8.22 -0.58 -9.78
CA VAL A 298 7.00 -1.34 -9.41
C VAL A 298 5.83 -0.94 -10.31
N ASN A 299 5.60 0.35 -10.52
CA ASN A 299 4.54 0.83 -11.41
C ASN A 299 4.71 0.35 -12.85
N THR A 300 5.95 0.23 -13.31
CA THR A 300 6.28 -0.30 -14.65
C THR A 300 5.89 -1.78 -14.75
N ILE A 301 6.20 -2.58 -13.74
CA ILE A 301 5.78 -4.00 -13.64
C ILE A 301 4.25 -4.10 -13.68
N ILE A 302 3.55 -3.30 -12.85
CA ILE A 302 2.07 -3.27 -12.82
C ILE A 302 1.50 -2.93 -14.19
N LYS A 303 2.03 -1.88 -14.84
CA LYS A 303 1.57 -1.43 -16.14
C LYS A 303 1.75 -2.50 -17.21
N GLU A 304 2.94 -3.06 -17.32
CA GLU A 304 3.23 -4.08 -18.33
C GLU A 304 2.38 -5.34 -18.13
N SER A 305 2.22 -5.80 -16.88
CA SER A 305 1.32 -6.92 -16.57
C SER A 305 -0.15 -6.61 -16.93
N ALA A 306 -0.61 -5.38 -16.69
CA ALA A 306 -1.97 -4.97 -17.05
C ALA A 306 -2.15 -4.84 -18.58
N ASP A 307 -1.15 -4.32 -19.29
CA ASP A 307 -1.16 -4.20 -20.75
C ASP A 307 -1.22 -5.59 -21.42
N GLU A 308 -0.44 -6.57 -20.92
CA GLU A 308 -0.52 -7.97 -21.36
C GLU A 308 -1.90 -8.61 -21.08
N PHE A 309 -2.61 -8.16 -20.04
CA PHE A 309 -3.95 -8.66 -19.71
C PHE A 309 -5.11 -7.81 -20.26
N LYS A 310 -4.82 -6.75 -21.02
CA LYS A 310 -5.81 -5.77 -21.47
C LYS A 310 -6.94 -6.40 -22.28
N LYS A 311 -6.61 -7.35 -23.14
CA LYS A 311 -7.58 -8.11 -23.95
C LYS A 311 -8.58 -8.91 -23.10
N TRP A 312 -8.26 -9.22 -21.85
CA TRP A 312 -9.14 -9.93 -20.90
C TRP A 312 -9.84 -9.02 -19.91
N GLY A 313 -9.76 -7.70 -20.10
CA GLY A 313 -10.53 -6.70 -19.34
C GLY A 313 -9.78 -6.14 -18.14
N VAL A 314 -8.44 -6.17 -18.17
CA VAL A 314 -7.61 -5.51 -17.17
C VAL A 314 -7.18 -4.13 -17.66
N PHE A 315 -7.36 -3.10 -16.85
CA PHE A 315 -7.05 -1.72 -17.21
C PHE A 315 -6.18 -1.06 -16.15
N TYR A 316 -5.10 -0.45 -16.60
CA TYR A 316 -4.16 0.28 -15.77
C TYR A 316 -4.66 1.70 -15.46
N VAL A 317 -4.44 2.18 -14.22
CA VAL A 317 -4.88 3.51 -13.74
C VAL A 317 -3.72 4.24 -13.04
N ASP A 318 -3.24 5.33 -13.65
CA ASP A 318 -2.13 6.14 -13.12
C ASP A 318 -2.37 7.66 -13.14
N SER A 319 -3.45 8.11 -13.79
CA SER A 319 -3.66 9.55 -14.05
C SER A 319 -3.74 10.42 -12.79
N TYR A 320 -3.99 9.85 -11.60
CA TYR A 320 -3.96 10.60 -10.35
C TYR A 320 -2.54 11.03 -9.95
N ASN A 321 -1.49 10.36 -10.42
CA ASN A 321 -0.11 10.79 -10.19
C ASN A 321 0.17 12.19 -10.79
N GLU A 322 -0.46 12.51 -11.92
CA GLU A 322 -0.36 13.84 -12.52
C GLU A 322 -1.08 14.91 -11.69
N GLU A 323 -2.18 14.57 -11.01
CA GLU A 323 -2.84 15.49 -10.06
C GLU A 323 -1.96 15.77 -8.85
N PHE A 324 -1.25 14.76 -8.33
CA PHE A 324 -0.26 14.97 -7.27
C PHE A 324 0.84 15.96 -7.67
N LYS A 325 1.39 15.82 -8.88
CA LYS A 325 2.40 16.75 -9.42
C LYS A 325 1.82 18.14 -9.65
N LYS A 326 0.65 18.25 -10.29
CA LYS A 326 -0.01 19.54 -10.57
C LYS A 326 -0.30 20.34 -9.32
N LYS A 327 -0.62 19.66 -8.22
CA LYS A 327 -1.04 20.27 -6.97
C LYS A 327 0.09 20.35 -5.94
N ASN A 328 1.33 20.06 -6.32
CA ASN A 328 2.50 20.11 -5.43
C ASN A 328 2.24 19.33 -4.13
N ALA A 329 1.71 18.12 -4.27
CA ALA A 329 1.16 17.31 -3.17
C ALA A 329 2.11 16.20 -2.66
N LEU A 330 3.30 16.08 -3.23
CA LEU A 330 4.34 15.13 -2.83
C LEU A 330 5.18 15.68 -1.67
N PHE A 331 5.95 14.79 -1.04
CA PHE A 331 6.92 15.24 -0.05
C PHE A 331 7.99 16.11 -0.69
N CYS A 332 8.31 17.23 -0.06
CA CYS A 332 9.34 18.16 -0.50
C CYS A 332 9.01 18.92 -1.79
N ASP A 333 7.74 18.96 -2.19
CA ASP A 333 7.24 19.92 -3.18
C ASP A 333 7.37 21.36 -2.66
N LYS A 334 7.43 22.31 -3.59
CA LYS A 334 7.34 23.73 -3.26
C LYS A 334 5.90 24.04 -2.91
N VAL A 335 5.66 24.55 -1.71
CA VAL A 335 4.35 25.09 -1.36
C VAL A 335 4.34 26.57 -1.71
N ASP A 336 3.46 26.94 -2.63
CA ASP A 336 3.27 28.33 -3.02
C ASP A 336 2.74 29.12 -1.82
N ASN A 337 3.46 30.19 -1.45
CA ASN A 337 3.15 31.20 -0.43
C ASN A 337 1.83 30.96 0.32
N VAL A 338 1.90 30.17 1.40
CA VAL A 338 0.88 30.26 2.43
C VAL A 338 1.07 31.64 3.08
N ASP A 339 0.13 32.56 2.81
CA ASP A 339 0.17 33.94 3.28
C ASP A 339 0.66 34.04 4.73
N GLY A 340 1.82 34.67 4.94
CA GLY A 340 2.45 34.87 6.25
C GLY A 340 3.54 33.86 6.66
N TRP A 341 3.87 32.88 5.81
CA TRP A 341 4.86 31.82 6.12
C TRP A 341 6.04 31.82 5.12
N ASP A 342 6.71 32.96 4.92
CA ASP A 342 7.85 33.10 4.00
C ASP A 342 9.07 32.19 4.34
N ASN A 343 9.02 31.43 5.44
CA ASN A 343 10.02 30.43 5.85
C ASN A 343 9.46 28.99 5.89
N TYR A 344 8.37 28.72 5.18
CA TYR A 344 7.69 27.42 5.07
C TYR A 344 8.60 26.20 4.81
N PRO A 345 9.67 26.29 3.98
CA PRO A 345 10.55 25.15 3.72
C PRO A 345 11.28 24.63 4.97
N LEU A 346 11.38 25.43 6.05
CA LEU A 346 12.02 25.05 7.31
C LEU A 346 11.09 24.30 8.28
N GLN A 347 9.77 24.27 8.04
CA GLN A 347 8.83 23.53 8.92
C GLN A 347 8.68 22.07 8.54
N TYR A 348 9.04 21.73 7.30
CA TYR A 348 9.38 20.36 6.88
C TYR A 348 10.45 19.72 7.77
N ALA A 349 11.35 20.53 8.35
CA ALA A 349 12.51 20.07 9.08
C ALA A 349 12.19 19.40 10.42
N PHE A 350 10.95 19.54 10.94
CA PHE A 350 10.60 19.07 12.29
C PHE A 350 9.51 18.00 12.30
N ARG A 351 9.65 17.04 11.39
CA ARG A 351 9.06 15.69 11.45
C ARG A 351 7.55 15.60 11.21
N GLN A 352 6.72 16.60 11.51
CA GLN A 352 5.27 16.52 11.29
C GLN A 352 4.83 17.21 9.99
N ASN A 353 4.19 16.47 9.08
CA ASN A 353 3.43 17.09 7.99
C ASN A 353 2.03 17.41 8.52
N ILE A 354 1.71 18.69 8.62
CA ILE A 354 0.42 19.17 9.14
C ILE A 354 -0.47 19.56 7.97
N GLY A 355 -1.71 19.07 7.97
CA GLY A 355 -2.75 19.54 7.07
C GLY A 355 -2.54 19.11 5.62
N ASN A 356 -2.74 20.06 4.71
CA ASN A 356 -2.63 19.90 3.26
C ASN A 356 -1.21 20.03 2.70
N GLN A 357 -0.19 20.14 3.57
CA GLN A 357 1.23 20.22 3.22
C GLN A 357 1.66 19.15 2.20
N THR A 358 1.13 17.95 2.39
CA THR A 358 1.21 16.85 1.45
C THR A 358 -0.14 16.17 1.41
N ARG A 359 -0.39 15.44 0.33
CA ARG A 359 -1.53 14.51 0.28
C ARG A 359 -1.13 13.06 0.52
N LEU A 360 0.07 12.87 1.09
CA LEU A 360 0.57 11.61 1.60
C LEU A 360 0.82 11.73 3.11
N TRP A 361 0.63 10.65 3.86
CA TRP A 361 1.02 10.60 5.27
C TRP A 361 2.53 10.43 5.46
N SER A 362 3.11 11.17 6.41
CA SER A 362 4.37 10.73 7.02
C SER A 362 4.10 9.86 8.23
N GLY A 363 5.08 9.08 8.67
CA GLY A 363 4.95 8.26 9.88
C GLY A 363 4.84 9.06 11.18
N TRP A 364 4.99 10.39 11.14
CA TRP A 364 4.90 11.31 12.28
C TRP A 364 3.65 12.17 12.28
N SER A 365 2.85 12.13 11.22
CA SER A 365 1.61 12.90 11.17
C SER A 365 0.66 12.37 12.25
N ASP A 366 -0.03 13.22 13.02
CA ASP A 366 -1.02 12.82 14.02
C ASP A 366 -2.42 12.66 13.38
N TRP A 367 -3.28 11.80 13.95
CA TRP A 367 -4.71 11.70 13.64
C TRP A 367 -5.52 12.94 14.02
N THR A 368 -4.98 13.82 14.85
CA THR A 368 -5.64 15.10 15.17
C THR A 368 -5.63 16.08 13.99
N ASP A 369 -5.02 15.72 12.87
CA ASP A 369 -5.18 16.37 11.55
C ASP A 369 -6.62 16.17 11.01
N ARG A 370 -7.57 16.88 11.65
CA ARG A 370 -9.01 16.71 11.45
C ARG A 370 -9.49 17.50 10.23
N GLY A 371 -9.60 16.85 9.07
CA GLY A 371 -10.39 17.38 7.96
C GLY A 371 -10.20 16.62 6.65
N LYS A 372 -11.16 16.77 5.72
CA LYS A 372 -11.03 16.33 4.32
C LYS A 372 -9.78 16.88 3.62
N ASP A 373 -9.21 17.95 4.17
CA ASP A 373 -7.99 18.63 3.75
C ASP A 373 -6.93 18.75 4.84
N GLY A 374 -7.18 18.20 6.03
CA GLY A 374 -6.36 18.50 7.21
C GLY A 374 -6.46 19.96 7.70
N HIS A 375 -7.53 20.68 7.35
CA HIS A 375 -7.82 21.94 8.02
C HIS A 375 -8.41 21.70 9.40
N TYR A 376 -7.55 21.72 10.41
CA TYR A 376 -7.93 21.99 11.78
C TYR A 376 -8.75 23.30 11.82
N GLN A 377 -10.07 23.22 11.99
CA GLN A 377 -10.95 24.40 12.15
C GLN A 377 -10.97 24.94 13.60
N GLY A 378 -10.17 24.37 14.51
CA GLY A 378 -9.95 24.90 15.85
C GLY A 378 -8.81 25.92 15.86
N ASN A 379 -8.78 26.82 16.85
CA ASN A 379 -7.60 27.63 17.12
C ASN A 379 -6.35 26.73 17.17
N PRO A 380 -5.26 27.06 16.46
CA PRO A 380 -3.99 26.39 16.62
C PRO A 380 -3.48 26.72 18.03
N HIS A 381 -3.84 25.90 19.01
CA HIS A 381 -3.21 25.94 20.33
C HIS A 381 -2.07 24.93 20.37
N PRO A 382 -0.99 25.24 21.11
CA PRO A 382 0.22 25.73 20.49
C PRO A 382 1.34 24.68 20.58
N ILE A 383 1.92 24.32 19.44
CA ILE A 383 3.28 23.74 19.43
C ILE A 383 4.19 24.46 18.42
N VAL A 384 3.67 25.33 17.55
CA VAL A 384 4.50 25.99 16.53
C VAL A 384 4.31 27.52 16.53
N GLU A 385 4.43 28.13 17.70
CA GLU A 385 5.16 29.41 17.74
C GLU A 385 6.65 29.10 17.61
N ARG A 386 7.46 30.02 17.08
CA ARG A 386 8.88 29.82 16.81
C ARG A 386 9.70 29.32 18.02
N GLU A 387 9.20 29.53 19.23
CA GLU A 387 9.75 29.05 20.51
C GLU A 387 9.35 27.60 20.85
N GLY A 388 8.26 27.07 20.28
CA GLY A 388 7.80 25.68 20.42
C GLY A 388 8.53 24.67 19.53
N LEU A 389 9.19 25.11 18.45
CA LEU A 389 10.02 24.26 17.59
C LEU A 389 11.28 23.73 18.31
N GLU A 390 11.85 24.52 19.22
CA GLU A 390 12.90 24.04 20.12
C GLU A 390 12.31 23.12 21.21
N ALA A 391 11.09 23.40 21.69
CA ALA A 391 10.41 22.55 22.68
C ALA A 391 10.07 21.14 22.13
N ASP A 392 9.68 21.00 20.85
CA ASP A 392 9.36 19.72 20.21
C ASP A 392 10.60 18.88 19.90
N LYS A 393 11.70 19.51 19.45
CA LYS A 393 13.03 18.86 19.43
C LYS A 393 13.38 18.32 20.80
N THR A 394 13.14 19.11 21.84
CA THR A 394 13.43 18.71 23.22
C THR A 394 12.50 17.59 23.69
N PHE A 395 11.24 17.56 23.24
CA PHE A 395 10.26 16.54 23.58
C PHE A 395 10.60 15.16 23.00
N VAL A 396 10.78 15.05 21.68
CA VAL A 396 11.16 13.78 21.05
C VAL A 396 12.56 13.36 21.48
N THR A 397 13.49 14.31 21.64
CA THR A 397 14.85 14.01 22.13
C THR A 397 14.83 13.52 23.57
N ARG A 398 14.08 14.15 24.49
CA ARG A 398 13.95 13.70 25.88
C ARG A 398 13.23 12.37 25.97
N GLY A 399 12.12 12.19 25.25
CA GLY A 399 11.40 10.93 25.18
C GLY A 399 12.31 9.79 24.68
N ARG A 400 13.10 10.05 23.62
CA ARG A 400 14.08 9.09 23.08
C ARG A 400 15.20 8.80 24.08
N GLU A 401 15.77 9.83 24.70
CA GLU A 401 16.83 9.67 25.68
C GLU A 401 16.36 8.90 26.91
N GLN A 402 15.16 9.19 27.39
CA GLN A 402 14.54 8.49 28.51
C GLN A 402 14.24 7.05 28.13
N LEU A 403 13.65 6.81 26.95
CA LEU A 403 13.44 5.48 26.41
C LEU A 403 14.73 4.64 26.36
N MET A 404 15.83 5.21 25.84
CA MET A 404 17.11 4.52 25.81
C MET A 404 17.69 4.24 27.20
N LYS A 405 17.45 5.13 28.18
CA LYS A 405 17.84 4.91 29.58
C LYS A 405 16.99 3.81 30.22
N ASP A 406 15.69 3.78 29.98
CA ASP A 406 14.76 2.78 30.48
C ASP A 406 15.10 1.39 29.91
N MET A 407 15.62 1.34 28.69
CA MET A 407 16.19 0.14 28.08
C MET A 407 17.56 -0.29 28.66
N GLY A 408 18.16 0.53 29.52
CA GLY A 408 19.43 0.25 30.17
C GLY A 408 20.66 0.39 29.27
N LEU A 409 20.56 1.17 28.18
CA LEU A 409 21.69 1.41 27.27
C LEU A 409 22.73 2.34 27.90
N SER A 410 24.00 1.97 27.81
CA SER A 410 25.13 2.83 28.20
C SER A 410 25.28 4.02 27.26
N ASP A 411 26.00 5.07 27.69
CA ASP A 411 26.22 6.29 26.90
C ASP A 411 26.80 6.00 25.51
N SER A 412 27.77 5.08 25.43
CA SER A 412 28.38 4.67 24.16
C SER A 412 27.40 3.93 23.24
N GLU A 413 26.53 3.09 23.79
CA GLU A 413 25.52 2.35 23.01
C GLU A 413 24.45 3.30 22.48
N ARG A 414 24.03 4.27 23.31
CA ARG A 414 23.11 5.34 22.90
C ARG A 414 23.71 6.17 21.76
N GLU A 415 24.98 6.51 21.84
CA GLU A 415 25.69 7.23 20.78
C GLU A 415 25.78 6.40 19.49
N ASP A 416 26.10 5.11 19.58
CA ASP A 416 26.15 4.21 18.42
C ASP A 416 24.79 4.10 17.72
N LEU A 417 23.68 3.99 18.47
CA LEU A 417 22.32 3.94 17.94
C LEU A 417 21.92 5.26 17.26
N VAL A 418 22.15 6.39 17.93
CA VAL A 418 21.83 7.74 17.41
C VAL A 418 22.64 8.06 16.15
N LYS A 419 23.85 7.52 16.03
CA LYS A 419 24.70 7.65 14.83
C LYS A 419 24.43 6.59 13.76
N GLY A 420 23.46 5.69 13.98
CA GLY A 420 23.10 4.65 13.02
C GLY A 420 24.21 3.62 12.79
N LYS A 421 25.16 3.48 13.74
CA LYS A 421 26.26 2.50 13.64
C LYS A 421 25.84 1.09 14.04
N LYS A 422 24.76 0.98 14.82
CA LYS A 422 24.21 -0.29 15.32
C LYS A 422 22.68 -0.20 15.34
N ASN A 423 22.04 -1.36 15.29
CA ASN A 423 20.61 -1.46 15.50
C ASN A 423 20.31 -1.74 16.98
N LEU A 424 19.12 -1.35 17.43
CA LEU A 424 18.62 -1.56 18.78
C LEU A 424 18.72 -3.02 19.23
N PRO A 425 18.35 -4.03 18.42
CA PRO A 425 18.50 -5.44 18.82
C PRO A 425 19.96 -5.85 19.09
N ASP A 426 20.95 -5.18 18.50
CA ASP A 426 22.38 -5.47 18.75
C ASP A 426 22.84 -4.95 20.11
N LEU A 427 22.13 -3.94 20.64
CA LEU A 427 22.45 -3.21 21.86
C LEU A 427 21.64 -3.68 23.07
N MET A 428 20.54 -4.39 22.85
CA MET A 428 19.69 -4.87 23.94
C MET A 428 20.42 -5.92 24.81
N ASN A 429 20.41 -5.69 26.13
CA ASN A 429 21.02 -6.56 27.12
C ASN A 429 20.50 -8.01 26.96
N PRO A 430 21.38 -9.03 26.96
CA PRO A 430 20.98 -10.43 26.97
C PRO A 430 20.07 -10.83 28.14
N LYS A 431 19.90 -10.04 29.21
CA LYS A 431 18.88 -10.34 30.25
C LYS A 431 17.44 -10.01 29.82
N ILE A 432 17.28 -9.30 28.71
CA ILE A 432 16.03 -9.10 27.97
C ILE A 432 15.93 -10.17 26.85
N THR A 433 16.62 -11.31 27.00
CA THR A 433 16.81 -12.38 25.98
C THR A 433 15.52 -12.87 25.36
N ASP A 434 14.48 -13.04 26.16
CA ASP A 434 13.19 -13.54 25.68
C ASP A 434 12.50 -12.57 24.72
N GLU A 435 12.86 -11.28 24.72
CA GLU A 435 12.31 -10.28 23.80
C GLU A 435 13.26 -9.94 22.65
N ARG A 436 14.58 -10.05 22.83
CA ARG A 436 15.57 -9.81 21.78
C ARG A 436 15.36 -10.70 20.55
N GLU A 437 15.07 -11.98 20.75
CA GLU A 437 14.75 -12.93 19.66
C GLU A 437 13.32 -12.74 19.11
N LYS A 438 12.43 -12.07 19.87
CA LYS A 438 11.04 -11.85 19.48
C LYS A 438 10.83 -10.52 18.75
N ILE A 439 11.69 -9.51 18.94
CA ILE A 439 11.65 -8.24 18.18
C ILE A 439 12.33 -8.45 16.83
N ASN A 440 11.75 -9.33 16.02
CA ASN A 440 12.12 -9.53 14.62
C ASN A 440 11.18 -8.77 13.67
N ASP A 441 10.07 -8.24 14.19
CA ASP A 441 9.11 -7.47 13.40
C ASP A 441 8.55 -6.25 14.16
N VAL A 442 7.84 -5.42 13.41
CA VAL A 442 7.22 -4.19 13.92
C VAL A 442 6.17 -4.49 14.99
N LYS A 443 5.48 -5.64 14.95
CA LYS A 443 4.42 -5.97 15.91
C LYS A 443 5.00 -6.32 17.27
N ALA A 444 6.11 -7.04 17.29
CA ALA A 444 6.88 -7.28 18.49
C ALA A 444 7.47 -5.99 19.05
N LEU A 445 7.89 -5.06 18.19
CA LEU A 445 8.35 -3.74 18.61
C LEU A 445 7.22 -2.87 19.19
N GLN A 446 6.03 -2.89 18.58
CA GLN A 446 4.84 -2.25 19.13
C GLN A 446 4.49 -2.82 20.50
N LEU A 447 4.52 -4.14 20.64
CA LEU A 447 4.28 -4.83 21.90
C LEU A 447 5.34 -4.44 22.95
N PHE A 448 6.60 -4.38 22.55
CA PHE A 448 7.70 -3.91 23.39
C PHE A 448 7.46 -2.49 23.90
N PHE A 449 7.24 -1.50 23.02
CA PHE A 449 6.96 -0.12 23.45
C PHE A 449 5.64 0.00 24.23
N SER A 450 4.66 -0.88 23.99
CA SER A 450 3.43 -0.89 24.77
C SER A 450 3.65 -1.33 26.23
N ARG A 451 4.67 -2.16 26.49
CA ARG A 451 4.98 -2.72 27.83
C ARG A 451 5.82 -1.82 28.72
N LEU A 452 6.54 -0.86 28.15
CA LEU A 452 7.30 0.12 28.93
C LEU A 452 6.36 0.84 29.89
N GLU A 453 6.74 0.92 31.17
CA GLU A 453 5.95 1.62 32.17
C GLU A 453 5.73 3.07 31.73
N PRO A 454 4.53 3.64 31.94
CA PRO A 454 4.35 5.07 31.72
C PRO A 454 5.35 5.81 32.61
N SER A 455 6.28 6.55 32.02
CA SER A 455 6.98 7.58 32.79
C SER A 455 5.97 8.67 33.15
N ASP A 456 6.13 9.29 34.31
CA ASP A 456 5.38 10.49 34.68
C ASP A 456 5.65 11.65 33.71
N ASP A 457 6.75 11.57 32.95
CA ASP A 457 7.05 12.45 31.82
C ASP A 457 6.17 12.10 30.60
N GLY A 458 5.31 13.04 30.19
CA GLY A 458 4.41 12.89 29.04
C GLY A 458 5.10 12.57 27.71
N ASP A 459 6.41 12.77 27.62
CA ASP A 459 7.25 12.60 26.43
C ASP A 459 7.34 11.14 25.96
N VAL A 460 7.45 10.16 26.87
CA VAL A 460 7.49 8.73 26.50
C VAL A 460 6.13 8.27 26.00
N ASN A 461 5.04 8.83 26.53
CA ASN A 461 3.68 8.47 26.09
C ASN A 461 3.40 8.88 24.64
N ALA A 462 4.01 9.95 24.13
CA ALA A 462 3.88 10.31 22.73
C ALA A 462 4.66 9.38 21.80
N ILE A 463 5.89 8.97 22.16
CA ILE A 463 6.62 7.95 21.39
C ILE A 463 5.82 6.64 21.37
N ARG A 464 5.25 6.24 22.51
CA ARG A 464 4.33 5.09 22.56
C ARG A 464 3.10 5.29 21.68
N GLY A 465 2.57 6.51 21.59
CA GLY A 465 1.47 6.89 20.70
C GLY A 465 1.74 6.54 19.24
N LEU A 466 2.96 6.82 18.75
CA LEU A 466 3.38 6.50 17.37
C LEU A 466 3.22 5.02 17.02
N PHE A 467 3.45 4.15 18.01
CA PHE A 467 3.42 2.69 17.85
C PHE A 467 2.10 2.06 18.31
N ARG A 468 1.25 2.81 19.01
CA ARG A 468 -0.09 2.36 19.44
C ARG A 468 -1.13 2.49 18.34
N GLU A 469 -0.80 3.08 17.21
CA GLU A 469 -1.73 3.34 16.12
C GLU A 469 -1.12 2.91 14.79
N ASP A 470 -1.93 2.89 13.73
CA ASP A 470 -1.50 2.60 12.36
C ASP A 470 -0.76 3.77 11.70
N MET A 471 -0.39 4.80 12.48
CA MET A 471 0.50 5.91 12.07
C MET A 471 1.78 5.41 11.40
N TYR A 472 2.33 4.32 11.95
CA TYR A 472 3.50 3.66 11.41
C TYR A 472 3.27 3.06 10.01
N LEU A 473 2.09 2.46 9.81
CA LEU A 473 1.78 1.68 8.62
C LEU A 473 1.32 2.57 7.46
N ARG A 474 0.82 3.78 7.76
CA ARG A 474 0.30 4.71 6.75
C ARG A 474 1.36 5.54 6.03
N ALA A 475 2.65 5.43 6.35
CA ALA A 475 3.69 6.19 5.65
C ALA A 475 3.53 6.02 4.12
N PHE A 476 3.60 7.15 3.40
CA PHE A 476 3.36 7.26 1.96
C PHE A 476 1.95 6.93 1.46
N HIS A 477 0.96 6.71 2.33
CA HIS A 477 -0.41 6.47 1.88
C HIS A 477 -1.14 7.79 1.56
N PRO A 478 -2.04 7.80 0.56
CA PRO A 478 -2.87 8.96 0.24
C PRO A 478 -3.79 9.36 1.40
N LYS A 479 -4.01 10.68 1.56
CA LYS A 479 -4.90 11.25 2.58
C LYS A 479 -5.78 12.37 2.06
N GLY A 480 -6.96 12.52 2.66
CA GLY A 480 -7.87 13.61 2.33
C GLY A 480 -8.25 13.63 0.84
N GLU A 481 -8.29 14.81 0.23
CA GLU A 481 -8.66 15.00 -1.19
C GLU A 481 -7.89 14.13 -2.20
N ALA A 482 -6.67 13.68 -1.91
CA ALA A 482 -5.97 12.79 -2.86
C ALA A 482 -6.71 11.47 -3.09
N VAL A 483 -7.49 11.03 -2.11
CA VAL A 483 -8.30 9.82 -2.24
C VAL A 483 -9.46 10.06 -3.23
N ASP A 484 -9.96 11.30 -3.32
CA ASP A 484 -10.89 11.70 -4.38
C ASP A 484 -10.19 11.76 -5.74
N TRP A 485 -8.93 12.19 -5.83
CA TRP A 485 -8.19 12.18 -7.10
C TRP A 485 -8.02 10.76 -7.65
N MET A 486 -7.69 9.80 -6.78
CA MET A 486 -7.66 8.39 -7.15
C MET A 486 -9.04 7.94 -7.64
N ALA A 487 -10.10 8.18 -6.88
CA ALA A 487 -11.46 7.80 -7.27
C ALA A 487 -11.88 8.40 -8.62
N ASN A 488 -11.55 9.67 -8.89
CA ASN A 488 -11.83 10.36 -10.15
C ASN A 488 -11.09 9.69 -11.32
N SER A 489 -9.82 9.35 -11.13
CA SER A 489 -9.00 8.66 -12.14
C SER A 489 -9.52 7.26 -12.45
N PHE A 490 -9.86 6.47 -11.42
CA PHE A 490 -10.49 5.17 -11.62
C PHE A 490 -11.84 5.31 -12.32
N PHE A 491 -12.70 6.23 -11.86
CA PHE A 491 -14.00 6.49 -12.49
C PHE A 491 -13.83 6.82 -13.97
N LYS A 492 -12.89 7.70 -14.31
CA LYS A 492 -12.60 8.06 -15.71
C LYS A 492 -12.24 6.84 -16.55
N VAL A 493 -11.26 6.04 -16.12
CA VAL A 493 -10.83 4.85 -16.88
C VAL A 493 -11.96 3.83 -16.99
N ILE A 494 -12.78 3.66 -15.95
CA ILE A 494 -13.97 2.81 -16.00
C ILE A 494 -14.94 3.30 -17.08
N THR A 495 -15.27 4.59 -17.10
CA THR A 495 -16.22 5.13 -18.08
C THR A 495 -15.67 5.16 -19.51
N ASP A 496 -14.35 5.27 -19.69
CA ASP A 496 -13.72 5.23 -21.01
C ASP A 496 -13.75 3.81 -21.62
N ASN A 497 -13.94 2.77 -20.79
CA ASN A 497 -13.93 1.35 -21.21
C ASN A 497 -15.29 0.66 -21.05
N ARG A 498 -16.39 1.43 -20.96
CA ARG A 498 -17.76 0.91 -20.85
C ARG A 498 -18.71 1.66 -21.76
N GLU A 499 -19.72 0.98 -22.29
CA GLU A 499 -20.81 1.66 -22.99
C GLU A 499 -21.70 2.37 -21.96
N LYS A 500 -22.24 3.53 -22.35
CA LYS A 500 -23.24 4.21 -21.54
C LYS A 500 -24.52 3.36 -21.54
N PRO A 501 -24.99 2.82 -20.39
CA PRO A 501 -26.11 1.89 -20.33
C PRO A 501 -27.46 2.48 -20.74
#